data_AF-M0MSC2-F1
#
_entry.id   AF-M0MSC2-F1
#
_cell.length_a   1.000
_cell.length_b   1.000
_cell.length_c   1.000
_cell.angle_alpha   90.00
_cell.angle_beta   90.00
_cell.angle_gamma   90.00
#
_symmetry.space_group_name_H-M   'P 1'
#
loop_
_entity.id
_entity.type
_entity.pdbx_description
1 polymer ?
#
loop_
_entity_poly.entity_id
_entity_poly.type
_entity_poly.pdbx_seq_one_letter_code
_entity_poly.pdbx_strand_id
1 'polypeptide(L)' 'MDRERRLPPFAEDALTVLAEAVGDVDDDSLPTDEAKAVLAEDDRFSESDAAHALDMLDNRGRIYSVNDRVRITPTDE' A
#
# COMPACT_ATOMS: atom_id res chain seq x y z
N MET A 1 -17.26 -1.11 -17.50
CA MET A 1 -16.02 -1.80 -17.91
C MET A 1 -15.12 -1.81 -16.69
N ASP A 2 -15.37 -2.72 -15.74
CA ASP A 2 -14.92 -2.58 -14.34
C ASP A 2 -14.03 -3.75 -13.90
N ARG A 3 -13.45 -4.46 -14.87
CA ARG A 3 -12.56 -5.61 -14.61
C ARG A 3 -11.10 -5.21 -14.38
N GLU A 4 -10.68 -4.02 -14.81
CA GLU A 4 -9.29 -3.55 -14.68
C GLU A 4 -8.98 -2.80 -13.37
N ARG A 5 -10.01 -2.47 -12.56
CA ARG A 5 -9.83 -1.80 -11.25
C ARG A 5 -9.88 -2.71 -10.04
N ARG A 6 -10.18 -4.01 -10.19
CA ARG A 6 -10.12 -4.93 -9.05
C ARG A 6 -8.67 -5.22 -8.73
N LEU A 7 -8.24 -4.68 -7.60
CA LEU A 7 -7.06 -5.20 -6.95
C LEU A 7 -7.32 -6.68 -6.64
N PRO A 8 -6.31 -7.54 -6.79
CA PRO A 8 -6.42 -8.87 -6.21
C PRO A 8 -6.59 -8.72 -4.70
N PRO A 9 -7.25 -9.67 -4.03
CA PRO A 9 -7.61 -9.56 -2.61
C PRO A 9 -6.41 -9.19 -1.74
N PHE A 10 -5.25 -9.79 -2.00
CA PHE A 10 -4.03 -9.50 -1.26
C PHE A 10 -3.56 -8.04 -1.34
N ALA A 11 -3.71 -7.41 -2.51
CA ALA A 11 -3.29 -6.02 -2.68
C ALA A 11 -4.32 -5.04 -2.11
N GLU A 12 -5.60 -5.44 -2.11
CA GLU A 12 -6.67 -4.69 -1.45
C GLU A 12 -6.51 -4.73 0.07
N ASP A 13 -6.17 -5.89 0.63
CA ASP A 13 -5.80 -6.05 2.04
C ASP A 13 -4.57 -5.22 2.40
N ALA A 14 -3.51 -5.28 1.59
CA ALA A 14 -2.31 -4.49 1.81
C ALA A 14 -2.58 -2.98 1.76
N LEU A 15 -3.42 -2.53 0.81
CA LEU A 15 -3.82 -1.14 0.72
C LEU A 15 -4.62 -0.69 1.95
N THR A 16 -5.48 -1.56 2.49
CA THR A 16 -6.26 -1.27 3.70
C THR A 16 -5.34 -1.09 4.90
N VAL A 17 -4.40 -2.02 5.11
CA VAL A 17 -3.42 -1.96 6.19
C VAL A 17 -2.56 -0.69 6.10
N LEU A 18 -2.08 -0.36 4.89
CA LEU A 18 -1.32 0.86 4.66
C LEU A 18 -2.16 2.12 4.87
N ALA A 19 -3.44 2.11 4.48
CA ALA A 19 -4.34 3.25 4.66
C ALA A 19 -4.65 3.52 6.14
N GLU A 20 -4.81 2.47 6.94
CA GLU A 20 -4.93 2.59 8.39
C GLU A 20 -3.66 3.19 8.99
N ALA A 21 -2.50 2.64 8.63
CA ALA A 21 -1.22 3.15 9.11
C ALA A 21 -0.95 4.60 8.68
N VAL A 22 -1.27 4.98 7.43
CA VAL A 22 -1.17 6.37 6.94
C VAL A 22 -2.13 7.29 7.70
N GLY A 23 -3.35 6.85 7.96
CA GLY A 23 -4.36 7.65 8.68
C GLY A 23 -3.99 7.97 10.12
N ASP A 24 -3.14 7.14 10.75
CA ASP A 24 -2.60 7.38 12.08
C ASP A 24 -1.42 8.38 12.10
N VAL A 25 -0.80 8.66 10.95
CA VAL A 25 0.30 9.63 10.82
C VAL A 25 -0.24 10.98 10.34
N ASP A 26 0.26 12.08 10.90
CA ASP A 26 -0.09 13.45 10.45
C ASP A 26 0.35 13.76 9.00
N ASP A 27 1.17 12.88 8.42
CA ASP A 27 1.70 12.95 7.07
C ASP A 27 1.00 11.85 6.25
N ASP A 28 0.31 12.17 5.14
CA ASP A 28 -0.36 11.15 4.29
C ASP A 28 0.62 10.17 3.61
N SER A 29 1.85 10.07 4.09
CA SER A 29 2.94 9.29 3.55
C SER A 29 3.70 8.54 4.64
N LEU A 30 4.07 7.30 4.33
CA LEU A 30 4.87 6.43 5.18
C LEU A 30 6.22 6.16 4.52
N PRO A 31 7.33 6.11 5.25
CA PRO A 31 8.59 5.59 4.72
C PRO A 31 8.40 4.21 4.09
N THR A 32 9.06 3.94 2.96
CA THR A 32 8.91 2.66 2.24
C THR A 32 9.29 1.47 3.10
N ASP A 33 10.32 1.61 3.94
CA ASP A 33 10.73 0.56 4.87
C ASP A 33 9.70 0.34 5.98
N GLU A 34 9.04 1.41 6.43
CA GLU A 34 7.97 1.32 7.43
C GLU A 34 6.70 0.73 6.83
N ALA A 35 6.35 1.10 5.60
CA ALA A 35 5.25 0.48 4.85
C ALA A 35 5.46 -1.04 4.68
N LYS A 36 6.70 -1.47 4.41
CA LYS A 36 7.05 -2.89 4.36
C LYS A 36 6.95 -3.54 5.75
N ALA A 37 7.45 -2.88 6.79
CA ALA A 37 7.39 -3.39 8.15
C ALA A 37 5.94 -3.57 8.61
N VAL A 38 5.07 -2.57 8.42
CA VAL A 38 3.65 -2.62 8.76
C VAL A 38 2.95 -3.78 8.03
N LEU A 39 3.24 -3.98 6.75
CA LEU A 39 2.70 -5.13 6.02
C LEU A 39 3.24 -6.45 6.55
N ALA A 40 4.53 -6.54 6.87
CA ALA A 40 5.16 -7.74 7.40
C ALA A 40 4.82 -8.04 8.87
N GLU A 41 4.34 -7.05 9.63
CA GLU A 41 3.76 -7.24 10.97
C GLU A 41 2.41 -7.95 10.91
N ASP A 42 1.72 -7.88 9.77
CA ASP A 42 0.50 -8.62 9.54
C ASP A 42 0.82 -10.05 9.09
N ASP A 43 0.35 -11.05 9.84
CA ASP A 43 0.57 -12.48 9.56
C ASP A 43 0.06 -12.91 8.16
N ARG A 44 -0.74 -12.07 7.47
CA ARG A 44 -1.19 -12.29 6.09
C ARG A 44 -0.10 -12.09 5.05
N PHE A 45 0.99 -11.39 5.35
CA PHE A 45 2.04 -11.07 4.40
C PHE A 45 3.42 -11.51 4.90
N SER A 46 4.20 -12.16 4.04
CA SER A 46 5.64 -12.26 4.27
C SER A 46 6.35 -10.97 3.85
N GLU A 47 7.59 -10.78 4.30
CA GLU A 47 8.43 -9.65 3.87
C GLU A 47 8.57 -9.55 2.33
N SER A 48 8.60 -10.71 1.65
CA SER A 48 8.62 -10.76 0.18
C SER A 48 7.27 -10.36 -0.43
N ASP A 49 6.16 -10.76 0.20
CA ASP A 49 4.82 -10.38 -0.25
C ASP A 49 4.55 -8.89 -0.03
N ALA A 50 5.06 -8.32 1.07
CA ALA A 50 4.96 -6.90 1.37
C ALA A 50 5.61 -6.04 0.28
N ALA A 51 6.84 -6.38 -0.13
CA ALA A 51 7.50 -5.70 -1.24
C ALA A 51 6.72 -5.86 -2.56
N HIS A 52 6.22 -7.07 -2.82
CA HIS A 52 5.47 -7.34 -4.05
C HIS A 52 4.12 -6.61 -4.10
N ALA A 53 3.43 -6.49 -2.95
CA ALA A 53 2.18 -5.75 -2.82
C ALA A 53 2.38 -4.26 -3.07
N LEU A 54 3.44 -3.66 -2.53
CA LEU A 54 3.80 -2.27 -2.79
C LEU A 54 4.05 -2.03 -4.28
N ASP A 55 4.87 -2.86 -4.93
CA ASP A 55 5.13 -2.74 -6.37
C ASP A 55 3.85 -2.82 -7.20
N MET A 56 2.91 -3.71 -6.83
CA MET A 56 1.64 -3.79 -7.54
C MET A 56 0.75 -2.58 -7.30
N LEU A 57 0.70 -2.06 -6.08
CA LEU A 57 -0.10 -0.89 -5.76
C LEU A 57 0.43 0.34 -6.50
N ASP A 58 1.75 0.48 -6.63
CA ASP A 58 2.42 1.54 -7.38
C ASP A 58 2.10 1.42 -8.88
N ASN A 59 2.29 0.22 -9.46
CA ASN A 59 1.93 -0.04 -10.86
C ASN A 59 0.45 0.19 -11.18
N ARG A 60 -0.44 0.04 -10.18
CA ARG A 60 -1.87 0.30 -10.32
C ARG A 60 -2.28 1.74 -9.99
N GLY A 61 -1.32 2.61 -9.64
CA GLY A 61 -1.55 4.01 -9.28
C GLY A 61 -2.31 4.21 -7.97
N ARG A 62 -2.35 3.20 -7.11
CA ARG A 62 -2.99 3.25 -5.78
C ARG A 62 -2.09 3.89 -4.74
N ILE A 63 -0.79 3.71 -4.91
CA ILE A 63 0.24 4.41 -4.17
C ILE A 63 1.23 5.01 -5.16
N TYR A 64 2.08 5.91 -4.67
CA TYR A 64 3.26 6.38 -5.39
C TYR A 64 4.41 6.52 -4.41
N SER A 65 5.61 6.07 -4.81
CA SER A 65 6.84 6.25 -4.03
C SER A 65 7.60 7.51 -4.45
N VAL A 66 7.85 8.42 -3.51
CA VAL A 66 8.58 9.68 -3.71
C VAL A 66 9.53 9.90 -2.53
N ASN A 67 10.82 10.11 -2.81
CA ASN A 67 11.86 10.28 -1.77
C ASN A 67 11.85 9.16 -0.72
N ASP A 68 11.82 7.91 -1.16
CA ASP A 68 11.75 6.72 -0.29
C ASP A 68 10.52 6.69 0.64
N ARG A 69 9.49 7.50 0.35
CA ARG A 69 8.20 7.49 1.05
C ARG A 69 7.09 7.03 0.12
N VAL A 70 6.28 6.11 0.60
CA VAL A 70 5.04 5.64 -0.03
C VAL A 70 3.92 6.57 0.37
N ARG A 71 3.22 7.12 -0.61
CA ARG A 71 2.04 7.97 -0.42
C ARG A 71 0.83 7.31 -1.06
N ILE A 72 -0.28 7.26 -0.33
CA ILE A 72 -1.52 6.70 -0.88
C ILE A 72 -2.17 7.75 -1.77
N THR A 73 -2.53 7.35 -2.99
CA THR A 73 -3.31 8.20 -3.86
C THR A 73 -4.73 8.24 -3.32
N PRO A 74 -5.26 9.40 -2.89
CA PRO A 74 -6.68 9.51 -2.61
C PRO A 74 -7.41 9.22 -3.93
N THR A 75 -8.06 8.07 -4.01
CA THR A 75 -9.08 7.86 -5.03
C THR A 75 -10.28 8.70 -4.60
N ASP A 76 -10.26 9.98 -4.95
CA ASP A 76 -11.46 10.81 -5.01
C ASP A 76 -12.51 10.03 -5.82
N GLU A 77 -13.60 9.64 -5.16
CA GLU A 77 -14.84 9.16 -5.79
C GLU A 77 -15.61 10.33 -6.41
#